data_AF-A0A934DCF9-F1
#
_entry.id   AF-A0A934DCF9-F1
#
_cell.length_a   1.000
_cell.length_b   1.000
_cell.length_c   1.000
_cell.angle_alpha   90.00
_cell.angle_beta   90.00
_cell.angle_gamma   90.00
#
_symmetry.space_group_name_H-M   'P 1'
#
loop_
_entity.id
_entity.type
_entity.pdbx_description
1 polymer ?
#
loop_
_entity_poly.entity_id
_entity_poly.type
_entity_poly.pdbx_seq_one_letter_code
_entity_poly.pdbx_strand_id
1 'polypeptide(L)'
;MVKTSVTIGNLTLKNRVLVASGTYGYGEDCLELADANLLGGIVTKSLSMKPRDGNPPPRIVETTGGMLNSIGLANIGVRRFIDEKLPILRTLSTAIIANIAASSFDEYCNVVDELEREEGIHGYEINVSCPNVKEGGLSFGT
;
A
#
# COMPACT_ATOMS: atom_id res chain seq x y z
N MET A 1 -22.34 22.01 -9.63
CA MET A 1 -21.59 20.77 -9.30
C MET A 1 -20.24 21.15 -8.72
N VAL A 2 -19.79 20.52 -7.63
CA VAL A 2 -18.49 20.79 -7.01
C VAL A 2 -17.42 19.89 -7.66
N LYS A 3 -16.27 20.47 -8.03
CA LYS A 3 -15.13 19.70 -8.56
C LYS A 3 -14.38 19.03 -7.41
N THR A 4 -14.44 17.70 -7.36
CA THR A 4 -13.77 16.90 -6.32
C THR A 4 -12.42 16.33 -6.80
N SER A 5 -12.17 16.32 -8.11
CA SER A 5 -10.93 15.78 -8.69
C SER A 5 -9.68 16.60 -8.34
N VAL A 6 -8.54 15.94 -8.31
CA VAL A 6 -7.23 16.53 -8.03
C VAL A 6 -6.15 15.85 -8.87
N THR A 7 -5.13 16.62 -9.28
CA THR A 7 -3.95 16.10 -9.98
C THR A 7 -2.74 16.24 -9.07
N ILE A 8 -1.98 15.15 -8.90
CA ILE A 8 -0.76 15.06 -8.09
C ILE A 8 0.33 14.49 -9.01
N GLY A 9 1.33 15.33 -9.34
CA GLY A 9 2.30 14.98 -10.37
C GLY A 9 1.59 14.64 -11.69
N ASN A 10 1.80 13.42 -12.19
CA ASN A 10 1.18 12.91 -13.41
C ASN A 10 -0.12 12.12 -13.16
N LEU A 11 -0.52 11.92 -11.90
CA LEU A 11 -1.71 11.15 -11.53
C LEU A 11 -2.91 12.06 -11.30
N THR A 12 -4.00 11.81 -12.02
CA THR A 12 -5.29 12.48 -11.76
C THR A 12 -6.24 11.55 -11.02
N LEU A 13 -6.63 11.94 -9.81
CA LEU A 13 -7.61 11.24 -9.00
C LEU A 13 -8.99 11.86 -9.22
N LYS A 14 -10.01 11.01 -9.41
CA LYS A 14 -11.40 11.47 -9.61
C LYS A 14 -11.97 12.18 -8.37
N ASN A 15 -11.45 11.86 -7.18
CA ASN A 15 -11.70 12.59 -5.94
C ASN A 15 -10.54 12.41 -4.94
N ARG A 16 -10.62 13.06 -3.77
CA ARG A 16 -9.55 13.10 -2.75
C ARG A 16 -9.67 12.01 -1.67
N VAL A 17 -10.59 11.06 -1.83
CA VAL A 17 -10.81 10.00 -0.84
C VAL A 17 -10.01 8.77 -1.26
N LEU A 18 -9.01 8.40 -0.45
CA LEU A 18 -8.23 7.19 -0.62
C LEU A 18 -8.37 6.32 0.63
N VAL A 19 -8.30 5.01 0.46
CA VAL A 19 -8.12 4.09 1.59
C VAL A 19 -6.64 3.98 1.92
N ALA A 20 -6.32 4.03 3.22
CA ALA A 20 -4.94 4.01 3.70
C ALA A 20 -4.31 2.60 3.58
N SER A 21 -2.98 2.56 3.44
CA SER A 21 -2.26 1.29 3.40
C SER A 21 -2.57 0.43 4.62
N GLY A 22 -2.95 -0.82 4.38
CA GLY A 22 -3.21 -1.80 5.42
C GLY A 22 -4.57 -1.71 6.11
N THR A 23 -5.47 -0.81 5.69
CA THR A 23 -6.87 -0.78 6.16
C THR A 23 -7.85 -1.41 5.17
N TYR A 24 -7.39 -1.79 3.98
CA TYR A 24 -8.23 -2.27 2.88
C TYR A 24 -7.60 -3.47 2.14
N GLY A 25 -6.82 -4.28 2.86
CA GLY A 25 -6.11 -5.43 2.28
C GLY A 25 -5.25 -5.03 1.09
N TYR A 26 -5.38 -5.76 -0.02
CA TYR A 26 -4.79 -5.38 -1.31
C TYR A 26 -5.78 -4.69 -2.25
N GLY A 27 -7.06 -4.52 -1.87
CA GLY A 27 -8.10 -3.86 -2.67
C GLY A 27 -9.33 -4.73 -2.93
N GLU A 28 -9.17 -6.05 -2.95
CA GLU A 28 -10.20 -7.02 -3.29
C GLU A 28 -11.12 -7.41 -2.11
N ASP A 29 -10.59 -7.41 -0.89
CA ASP A 29 -11.27 -7.96 0.30
C ASP A 29 -12.56 -7.22 0.67
N CYS A 30 -12.75 -6.00 0.16
CA CYS A 30 -13.87 -5.14 0.49
C CYS A 30 -14.76 -4.81 -0.73
N LEU A 31 -14.51 -5.44 -1.89
CA LEU A 31 -15.33 -5.23 -3.10
C LEU A 31 -16.79 -5.68 -2.93
N GLU A 32 -17.05 -6.61 -2.00
CA GLU A 32 -18.41 -7.04 -1.65
C GLU A 32 -19.14 -6.04 -0.72
N LEU A 33 -18.40 -5.17 -0.04
CA LEU A 33 -18.95 -4.22 0.94
C LEU A 33 -19.25 -2.85 0.33
N ALA A 34 -18.45 -2.41 -0.63
CA ALA A 34 -18.61 -1.13 -1.29
C ALA A 34 -18.00 -1.13 -2.70
N ASP A 35 -18.56 -0.30 -3.59
CA ASP A 35 -18.00 -0.10 -4.92
C ASP A 35 -16.69 0.69 -4.84
N ALA A 36 -15.57 -0.02 -4.98
CA ALA A 36 -14.25 0.58 -4.99
C ALA A 36 -14.07 1.61 -6.12
N ASN A 37 -14.88 1.55 -7.19
CA ASN A 37 -14.87 2.54 -8.28
C ASN A 37 -15.37 3.92 -7.87
N LEU A 38 -15.82 4.11 -6.63
CA LEU A 38 -16.14 5.44 -6.11
C LEU A 38 -14.94 6.11 -5.42
N LEU A 39 -13.93 5.34 -5.01
CA LEU A 39 -12.73 5.86 -4.33
C LEU A 39 -11.78 6.56 -5.30
N GLY A 40 -11.17 7.67 -4.88
CA GLY A 40 -10.10 8.33 -5.63
C GLY A 40 -8.89 7.42 -5.85
N GLY A 41 -8.55 6.61 -4.86
CA GLY A 41 -7.45 5.65 -4.94
C GLY A 41 -7.46 4.60 -3.83
N ILE A 42 -6.76 3.50 -4.07
CA ILE A 42 -6.46 2.45 -3.09
C ILE A 42 -4.96 2.45 -2.87
N VAL A 43 -4.54 2.64 -1.62
CA VAL A 43 -3.17 2.38 -1.22
C VAL A 43 -3.09 0.96 -0.68
N THR A 44 -2.41 0.07 -1.38
CA THR A 44 -2.38 -1.36 -1.04
C THR A 44 -1.63 -1.60 0.27
N LYS A 45 -1.81 -2.77 0.88
CA LYS A 45 -0.93 -3.24 1.95
C LYS A 45 0.53 -3.24 1.47
N SER A 46 1.44 -2.78 2.35
CA SER A 46 2.88 -2.74 2.11
C SER A 46 3.43 -4.02 1.48
N LEU A 47 4.16 -3.88 0.39
CA LEU A 47 4.86 -4.95 -0.30
C LEU A 47 6.34 -4.96 0.08
N SER A 48 6.87 -6.17 0.25
CA SER A 48 8.31 -6.44 0.33
C SER A 48 8.71 -7.49 -0.70
N MET A 49 10.01 -7.64 -0.97
CA MET A 49 10.48 -8.65 -1.92
C MET A 49 10.02 -10.07 -1.56
N LYS A 50 10.11 -10.41 -0.27
CA LYS A 50 9.68 -11.70 0.28
C LYS A 50 8.43 -11.52 1.15
N PRO A 51 7.61 -12.57 1.32
CA PRO A 51 6.52 -12.55 2.29
C PRO A 51 7.03 -12.28 3.71
N ARG A 52 6.18 -11.67 4.54
CA ARG A 52 6.43 -11.43 5.96
C ARG A 52 5.24 -11.90 6.77
N ASP A 53 5.49 -12.67 7.82
CA ASP A 53 4.43 -13.16 8.71
C ASP A 53 3.88 -12.06 9.61
N GLY A 54 4.70 -11.05 9.93
CA GLY A 54 4.39 -10.00 10.88
C GLY A 54 4.71 -10.36 12.34
N ASN A 55 4.24 -9.54 13.27
CA ASN A 55 4.49 -9.73 14.70
C ASN A 55 3.61 -10.87 15.28
N PRO A 56 3.97 -11.49 16.41
CA PRO A 56 3.07 -12.42 17.10
C PRO A 56 1.75 -11.76 17.54
N PRO A 57 0.64 -12.51 17.64
CA PRO A 57 -0.59 -11.99 18.27
C PRO A 57 -0.43 -11.77 19.78
N PRO A 58 -1.23 -10.89 20.41
CA PRO A 58 -2.27 -10.05 19.81
C PRO A 58 -1.68 -8.88 19.01
N ARG A 59 -2.25 -8.62 17.82
CA ARG A 59 -1.76 -7.57 16.91
C ARG A 59 -2.57 -6.27 16.96
N ILE A 60 -3.74 -6.29 17.59
CA ILE A 60 -4.66 -5.16 17.65
C ILE A 60 -5.27 -5.05 19.05
N VAL A 61 -5.54 -3.83 19.49
CA VAL A 61 -6.28 -3.57 20.73
C VAL A 61 -7.08 -2.27 20.58
N GLU A 62 -8.31 -2.27 21.09
CA GLU A 62 -9.16 -1.08 21.11
C GLU A 62 -8.66 -0.08 22.16
N THR A 63 -8.87 1.21 21.89
CA THR A 63 -8.55 2.32 22.79
C THR A 63 -9.66 3.36 22.73
N THR A 64 -9.69 4.30 23.69
CA THR A 64 -10.64 5.41 23.61
C THR A 64 -10.40 6.23 22.35
N GLY A 65 -11.38 6.24 21.45
CA GLY A 65 -11.33 7.01 20.20
C GLY A 65 -10.54 6.38 19.06
N GLY A 66 -10.17 5.09 19.15
CA GLY A 66 -9.46 4.42 18.07
C GLY A 66 -8.92 3.04 18.44
N MET A 67 -7.85 2.62 17.78
CA MET A 67 -7.19 1.34 18.04
C MET A 67 -5.68 1.43 17.87
N LEU A 68 -4.94 0.58 18.58
CA LEU A 68 -3.52 0.34 18.34
C LEU A 68 -3.35 -0.90 17.47
N ASN A 69 -2.32 -0.89 16.63
CA ASN A 69 -1.92 -2.07 15.86
C ASN A 69 -0.40 -2.28 15.93
N SER A 70 -0.01 -3.56 15.92
CA SER A 70 1.36 -4.03 15.83
C SER A 70 1.38 -5.18 14.83
N ILE A 71 1.05 -4.90 13.57
CA ILE A 71 0.95 -5.94 12.53
C ILE A 71 2.34 -6.50 12.15
N GLY A 72 3.39 -5.67 12.20
CA GLY A 72 4.75 -6.07 11.83
C GLY A 72 4.98 -6.19 10.32
N LEU A 73 4.28 -5.40 9.51
CA LEU A 73 4.37 -5.41 8.04
C LEU A 73 4.04 -6.78 7.41
N ALA A 74 3.14 -7.56 8.03
CA ALA A 74 2.66 -8.82 7.46
C ALA A 74 2.15 -8.60 6.02
N ASN A 75 2.73 -9.33 5.06
CA ASN A 75 2.40 -9.20 3.65
C ASN A 75 2.79 -10.44 2.84
N ILE A 76 2.24 -10.56 1.63
CA ILE A 76 2.37 -11.75 0.78
C ILE A 76 3.61 -11.75 -0.13
N GLY A 77 4.40 -10.68 -0.11
CA GLY A 77 5.50 -10.46 -1.03
C GLY A 77 5.05 -9.93 -2.40
N VAL A 78 5.95 -9.23 -3.08
CA VAL A 78 5.68 -8.58 -4.37
C VAL A 78 5.22 -9.55 -5.46
N ARG A 79 5.85 -10.73 -5.54
CA ARG A 79 5.55 -11.70 -6.60
C ARG A 79 4.12 -12.23 -6.51
N ARG A 80 3.69 -12.61 -5.31
CA ARG A 80 2.33 -13.11 -5.08
C ARG A 80 1.29 -12.02 -5.28
N PHE A 81 1.60 -10.77 -4.94
CA PHE A 81 0.75 -9.64 -5.25
C PHE A 81 0.55 -9.47 -6.76
N ILE A 82 1.62 -9.52 -7.55
CA ILE A 82 1.57 -9.44 -9.01
C ILE A 82 0.74 -10.59 -9.59
N ASP A 83 0.99 -11.82 -9.15
CA ASP A 83 0.37 -13.00 -9.74
C ASP A 83 -1.12 -13.16 -9.33
N GLU A 84 -1.49 -12.78 -8.10
CA GLU A 84 -2.82 -13.08 -7.54
C GLU A 84 -3.73 -11.86 -7.36
N LYS A 85 -3.17 -10.68 -7.03
CA LYS A 85 -3.95 -9.51 -6.61
C LYS A 85 -4.07 -8.47 -7.70
N LEU A 86 -2.97 -8.13 -8.35
CA LEU A 86 -2.92 -7.12 -9.40
C LEU A 86 -3.90 -7.39 -10.56
N PRO A 87 -4.16 -8.63 -11.03
CA PRO A 87 -5.14 -8.89 -12.08
C PRO A 87 -6.56 -8.43 -11.72
N ILE A 88 -6.95 -8.55 -10.44
CA ILE A 88 -8.24 -8.09 -9.94
C ILE A 88 -8.26 -6.57 -9.89
N LEU A 89 -7.21 -5.95 -9.37
CA LEU A 89 -7.12 -4.48 -9.24
C LEU A 89 -7.13 -3.77 -10.59
N ARG A 90 -6.57 -4.38 -11.64
CA ARG A 90 -6.62 -3.88 -13.02
C ARG A 90 -8.04 -3.73 -13.58
N THR A 91 -9.03 -4.41 -12.99
CA THR A 91 -10.44 -4.27 -13.39
C THR A 91 -11.11 -3.01 -12.84
N LEU A 92 -10.46 -2.32 -11.89
CA LEU A 92 -11.01 -1.14 -11.22
C LEU A 92 -10.64 0.14 -11.96
N SER A 93 -11.57 1.09 -11.99
CA SER A 93 -11.38 2.48 -12.45
C SER A 93 -10.73 3.39 -11.39
N THR A 94 -10.26 2.80 -10.29
CA THR A 94 -9.70 3.50 -9.15
C THR A 94 -8.18 3.43 -9.20
N ALA A 95 -7.52 4.54 -8.89
CA ALA A 95 -6.07 4.59 -8.91
C ALA A 95 -5.49 3.60 -7.88
N ILE A 96 -4.57 2.76 -8.33
CA ILE A 96 -3.87 1.78 -7.48
C ILE A 96 -2.49 2.35 -7.14
N ILE A 97 -2.24 2.56 -5.86
CA ILE A 97 -0.98 3.04 -5.33
C ILE A 97 -0.35 1.90 -4.53
N ALA A 98 0.81 1.42 -4.97
CA ALA A 98 1.51 0.34 -4.28
C ALA A 98 2.31 0.91 -3.10
N ASN A 99 1.94 0.53 -1.88
CA ASN A 99 2.78 0.83 -0.71
C ASN A 99 3.96 -0.15 -0.67
N ILE A 100 5.17 0.37 -0.43
CA ILE A 100 6.40 -0.42 -0.38
C ILE A 100 7.04 -0.25 0.98
N ALA A 101 7.41 -1.36 1.63
CA ALA A 101 8.16 -1.35 2.87
C ALA A 101 9.33 -2.33 2.80
N ALA A 102 10.54 -1.80 2.95
CA ALA A 102 11.80 -2.52 2.82
C ALA A 102 12.80 -2.06 3.90
N SER A 103 13.88 -2.83 4.07
CA SER A 103 14.88 -2.59 5.13
C SER A 103 16.18 -1.96 4.61
N SER A 104 16.31 -1.77 3.30
CA SER A 104 17.44 -1.09 2.65
C SER A 104 16.98 -0.41 1.37
N PHE A 105 17.77 0.57 0.90
CA PHE A 105 17.55 1.24 -0.38
C PHE A 105 17.44 0.24 -1.54
N ASP A 106 18.38 -0.71 -1.62
CA ASP A 106 18.38 -1.73 -2.67
C ASP A 106 17.12 -2.60 -2.62
N GLU A 107 16.60 -2.93 -1.43
CA GLU A 107 15.33 -3.65 -1.30
C GLU A 107 14.14 -2.81 -1.79
N TYR A 108 14.12 -1.49 -1.56
CA TYR A 108 13.09 -0.62 -2.15
C TYR A 108 13.15 -0.65 -3.67
N CYS A 109 14.34 -0.44 -4.24
CA CYS A 109 14.54 -0.45 -5.70
C CYS A 109 14.10 -1.79 -6.30
N ASN A 110 14.50 -2.92 -5.72
CA ASN A 110 14.13 -4.24 -6.22
C ASN A 110 12.60 -4.45 -6.24
N VAL A 111 11.86 -3.95 -5.23
CA VAL A 111 10.38 -4.06 -5.24
C VAL A 111 9.79 -3.19 -6.34
N VAL A 112 10.27 -1.96 -6.50
CA VAL A 112 9.82 -1.06 -7.57
C VAL A 112 10.12 -1.67 -8.95
N ASP A 113 11.32 -2.19 -9.17
CA ASP A 113 11.72 -2.79 -10.45
C ASP A 113 10.85 -3.99 -10.85
N GLU A 114 10.40 -4.81 -9.89
CA GLU A 114 9.45 -5.89 -10.17
C GLU A 114 8.05 -5.35 -10.51
N LEU A 115 7.62 -4.26 -9.86
CA LEU A 115 6.31 -3.65 -10.10
C LEU A 115 6.26 -2.83 -11.39
N GLU A 116 7.35 -2.18 -11.79
CA GLU A 116 7.45 -1.39 -13.03
C GLU A 116 7.40 -2.26 -14.31
N ARG A 117 7.59 -3.58 -14.18
CA ARG A 117 7.37 -4.53 -15.28
C ARG A 117 5.88 -4.80 -15.52
N GLU A 118 5.02 -4.30 -14.65
CA GLU A 118 3.60 -4.61 -14.63
C GLU A 118 2.76 -3.36 -14.88
N GLU A 119 1.69 -3.50 -15.67
CA GLU A 119 0.71 -2.43 -15.85
C GLU A 119 -0.30 -2.36 -14.70
N GLY A 120 -1.02 -1.24 -14.58
CA GLY A 120 -2.13 -1.08 -13.64
C GLY A 120 -1.75 -0.50 -12.27
N ILE A 121 -0.47 -0.21 -12.04
CA ILE A 121 0.00 0.56 -10.89
C ILE A 121 0.13 2.02 -11.32
N HIS A 122 -0.49 2.91 -10.55
CA HIS A 122 -0.62 4.32 -10.90
C HIS A 122 0.32 5.22 -10.07
N GLY A 123 0.95 4.66 -9.05
CA GLY A 123 1.93 5.33 -8.21
C GLY A 123 2.44 4.43 -7.09
N TYR A 124 3.42 4.95 -6.36
CA TYR A 124 4.08 4.25 -5.24
C TYR A 124 4.05 5.11 -3.98
N GLU A 125 3.78 4.48 -2.85
CA GLU A 125 3.93 5.08 -1.53
C GLU A 125 5.11 4.41 -0.81
N ILE A 126 6.20 5.16 -0.61
CA ILE A 126 7.41 4.63 0.04
C ILE A 126 7.26 4.74 1.56
N ASN A 127 7.08 3.61 2.23
CA ASN A 127 6.90 3.55 3.68
C ASN A 127 8.24 3.56 4.42
N VAL A 128 8.76 4.76 4.66
CA VAL A 128 10.01 4.97 5.42
C VAL A 128 9.80 5.06 6.93
N SER A 129 8.62 4.71 7.44
CA SER A 129 8.32 4.86 8.87
C SER A 129 8.98 3.81 9.77
N CYS A 130 9.65 2.80 9.20
CA CYS A 130 10.27 1.73 9.96
C CYS A 130 11.68 2.16 10.44
N PRO A 131 11.92 2.28 11.75
CA PRO A 131 13.20 2.74 12.29
C PRO A 131 14.33 1.69 12.17
N ASN A 132 14.03 0.47 11.71
CA ASN A 132 14.93 -0.69 11.70
C ASN A 132 15.78 -0.82 10.41
N VAL A 133 16.30 0.29 9.90
CA VAL A 133 17.52 0.21 9.08
C VAL A 133 18.68 -0.07 10.03
N LYS A 134 19.54 -1.04 9.70
CA LYS A 134 20.75 -1.42 10.44
C LYS A 134 21.73 -0.24 10.67
N GLU A 135 21.40 0.95 10.20
CA GLU A 135 22.20 2.19 10.22
C GLU A 135 21.44 3.39 10.81
N GLY A 136 20.73 3.21 11.93
CA GLY A 136 20.40 4.35 12.81
C GLY A 136 19.21 5.22 12.44
N GLY A 137 18.15 4.66 11.84
CA GLY A 137 16.79 5.22 11.85
C GLY A 137 16.55 6.60 11.22
N LEU A 138 17.55 7.17 10.51
CA LEU A 138 17.54 8.56 10.01
C LEU A 138 17.79 8.68 8.50
N SER A 139 17.78 7.59 7.74
CA SER A 139 18.27 7.60 6.34
C SER A 139 17.34 8.28 5.31
N PHE A 140 16.07 8.55 5.62
CA PHE A 140 15.10 9.04 4.64
C PHE A 140 14.55 10.46 4.92
N GLY A 141 15.25 11.23 5.76
CA GLY A 141 14.85 12.60 6.09
C GLY A 141 16.05 13.50 6.40
N THR A 142 16.66 14.04 5.33
CA THR A 142 17.43 15.29 5.36
C THR A 142 16.93 16.20 4.26
#